data_AF-A0A1G6LHY7-F1
#
_entry.id   AF-A0A1G6LHY7-F1
#
_cell.length_a   1.000
_cell.length_b   1.000
_cell.length_c   1.000
_cell.angle_alpha   90.00
_cell.angle_beta   90.00
_cell.angle_gamma   90.00
#
_symmetry.space_group_name_H-M   'P 1'
#
loop_
_entity.id
_entity.type
_entity.pdbx_description
1 polymer ?
#
loop_
_entity_poly.entity_id
_entity_poly.type
_entity_poly.pdbx_seq_one_letter_code
_entity_poly.pdbx_strand_id
1 'polypeptide(L)'
;MSPSIRVAEAPNGALTYAVPLPPERLPAVAPRQLLAAWDLAREAADRQQWGKPRRLLFARTGGEPMELAIADRDAAAWAEAIDSAIGLDTIGGLSLCLRLLALVEVLGRAPWMTALFAVTPAGIDLHPALLSAAAAMPLDGGARFDETGLRRLLSRPLPAGGDPSPGRIA
;
A
#
# COMPACT_ATOMS: atom_id res chain seq x y z
N MET A 1 14.75 -3.67 -20.68
CA MET A 1 13.63 -2.70 -20.67
C MET A 1 12.71 -3.09 -19.53
N SER A 2 12.57 -2.25 -18.50
CA SER A 2 11.61 -2.51 -17.43
C SER A 2 10.20 -2.43 -18.01
N PRO A 3 9.33 -3.40 -17.73
CA PRO A 3 8.00 -3.38 -18.32
C PRO A 3 7.21 -2.20 -17.72
N SER A 4 6.70 -1.32 -18.59
CA SER A 4 5.96 -0.11 -18.23
C SER A 4 4.47 -0.37 -18.10
N ILE A 5 3.78 0.34 -17.20
CA ILE A 5 2.32 0.31 -17.15
C ILE A 5 1.79 1.12 -18.33
N ARG A 6 0.74 0.61 -18.99
CA ARG A 6 0.04 1.36 -20.04
C ARG A 6 -1.28 1.88 -19.48
N VAL A 7 -1.57 3.15 -19.72
CA VAL A 7 -2.80 3.79 -19.23
C VAL A 7 -3.70 4.14 -20.40
N ALA A 8 -4.98 3.85 -20.28
CA ALA A 8 -6.02 4.25 -21.23
C ALA A 8 -7.18 4.91 -20.47
N GLU A 9 -7.73 5.99 -21.03
CA GLU A 9 -8.92 6.64 -20.50
C GLU A 9 -10.13 6.28 -21.35
N ALA A 10 -11.19 5.79 -20.70
CA ALA A 10 -12.46 5.51 -21.34
C ALA A 10 -13.28 6.80 -21.53
N PRO A 11 -14.26 6.84 -22.45
CA PRO A 11 -15.08 8.03 -22.69
C PRO A 11 -15.85 8.56 -21.47
N ASN A 12 -16.09 7.70 -20.47
CA ASN A 12 -16.72 8.06 -19.20
C ASN A 12 -15.72 8.59 -18.15
N GLY A 13 -14.46 8.82 -18.53
CA GLY A 13 -13.39 9.30 -17.66
C GLY A 13 -12.76 8.22 -16.77
N ALA A 14 -13.17 6.94 -16.89
CA ALA A 14 -12.55 5.87 -16.12
C ALA A 14 -11.15 5.53 -16.69
N LEU A 15 -10.16 5.39 -15.80
CA LEU A 15 -8.79 5.05 -16.18
C LEU A 15 -8.57 3.54 -16.10
N THR A 16 -7.92 2.97 -17.10
CA THR A 16 -7.52 1.55 -17.14
C THR A 16 -6.01 1.44 -17.21
N TYR A 17 -5.41 0.74 -16.24
CA TYR A 17 -3.98 0.50 -16.13
C TYR A 17 -3.69 -0.96 -16.50
N ALA A 18 -2.99 -1.19 -17.61
CA ALA A 18 -2.47 -2.50 -17.97
C ALA A 18 -1.11 -2.70 -17.29
N VAL A 19 -1.11 -3.53 -16.23
CA VAL A 19 0.05 -3.78 -15.37
C VAL A 19 0.75 -5.05 -15.87
N PRO A 20 2.04 -4.99 -16.22
CA PRO A 20 2.73 -6.07 -16.92
C PRO A 20 3.22 -7.21 -16.00
N LEU A 21 2.79 -7.21 -14.73
CA LEU A 21 3.16 -8.20 -13.73
C LEU A 21 1.98 -8.44 -12.78
N PRO A 22 1.93 -9.58 -12.10
CA PRO A 22 0.86 -9.87 -11.13
C PRO A 22 1.14 -9.14 -9.79
N PRO A 23 0.12 -8.86 -8.95
CA PRO A 23 0.29 -8.06 -7.73
C PRO A 23 1.37 -8.58 -6.76
N GLU A 24 1.53 -9.91 -6.69
CA GLU A 24 2.50 -10.62 -5.86
C GLU A 24 3.95 -10.25 -6.23
N ARG A 25 4.17 -9.72 -7.44
CA ARG A 25 5.47 -9.30 -7.96
C ARG A 25 5.71 -7.79 -7.87
N LEU A 26 4.77 -7.02 -7.32
CA LEU A 26 5.00 -5.60 -7.08
C LEU A 26 6.10 -5.41 -6.03
N PRO A 27 7.05 -4.49 -6.28
CA PRO A 27 8.23 -4.33 -5.42
C PRO A 27 7.85 -3.82 -4.03
N ALA A 28 8.66 -4.14 -3.04
CA ALA A 28 8.59 -3.48 -1.73
C ALA A 28 8.82 -1.96 -1.87
N VAL A 29 8.29 -1.20 -0.92
CA VAL A 29 8.45 0.26 -0.84
C VAL A 29 9.20 0.63 0.44
N ALA A 30 9.66 1.87 0.58
CA ALA A 30 10.22 2.31 1.85
C ALA A 30 9.09 2.61 2.86
N PRO A 31 9.21 2.24 4.15
CA PRO A 31 8.19 2.54 5.17
C PRO A 31 7.85 4.04 5.25
N ARG A 32 8.85 4.91 5.09
CA ARG A 32 8.65 6.36 5.03
C ARG A 32 7.79 6.82 3.84
N GLN A 33 7.87 6.13 2.70
CA GLN A 33 7.03 6.44 1.54
C GLN A 33 5.59 6.00 1.80
N LEU A 34 5.40 4.86 2.47
CA LEU A 34 4.09 4.39 2.88
C LEU A 34 3.42 5.34 3.87
N LEU A 35 4.18 5.87 4.85
CA LEU A 35 3.68 6.90 5.76
C LEU A 35 3.33 8.20 5.03
N ALA A 36 4.20 8.68 4.15
CA ALA A 36 3.91 9.89 3.37
C ALA A 36 2.67 9.71 2.46
N ALA A 37 2.49 8.52 1.87
CA ALA A 37 1.28 8.21 1.09
C ALA A 37 0.02 8.16 1.96
N TRP A 38 0.13 7.65 3.18
CA TRP A 38 -0.95 7.68 4.17
C TRP A 38 -1.36 9.12 4.50
N ASP A 39 -0.39 10.00 4.77
CA ASP A 39 -0.67 11.41 5.09
C ASP A 39 -1.32 12.14 3.89
N LEU A 40 -0.79 11.94 2.68
CA LEU A 40 -1.35 12.50 1.44
C LEU A 40 -2.79 12.04 1.18
N ALA A 41 -3.04 10.74 1.34
CA ALA A 41 -4.36 10.15 1.14
C ALA A 41 -5.39 10.72 2.12
N ARG A 42 -5.00 10.90 3.38
CA ARG A 42 -5.84 11.51 4.41
C ARG A 42 -6.17 12.97 4.09
N GLU A 43 -5.17 13.77 3.72
CA GLU A 43 -5.39 15.17 3.32
C GLU A 43 -6.34 15.28 2.11
N ALA A 44 -6.24 14.38 1.14
CA ALA A 44 -7.16 14.34 0.00
C ALA A 44 -8.59 13.95 0.39
N ALA A 45 -8.74 12.98 1.29
CA ALA A 45 -10.05 12.57 1.82
C ALA A 45 -10.71 13.70 2.62
N ASP A 46 -9.96 14.40 3.47
CA ASP A 46 -10.45 15.55 4.24
C ASP A 46 -10.93 16.69 3.32
N ARG A 47 -10.28 16.86 2.16
CA ARG A 47 -10.69 17.82 1.12
C ARG A 47 -11.79 17.31 0.19
N GLN A 48 -12.30 16.09 0.42
CA GLN A 48 -13.31 15.44 -0.42
C GLN A 48 -12.93 15.43 -1.90
N GLN A 49 -11.64 15.24 -2.20
CA GLN A 49 -11.13 15.16 -3.56
C GLN A 49 -11.40 13.76 -4.10
N TRP A 50 -12.53 13.59 -4.78
CA TRP A 50 -12.91 12.32 -5.36
C TRP A 50 -12.09 12.04 -6.62
N GLY A 51 -11.44 10.88 -6.65
CA GLY A 51 -10.70 10.42 -7.81
C GLY A 51 -11.57 9.86 -8.92
N LYS A 52 -11.04 9.83 -10.15
CA LYS A 52 -11.63 9.05 -11.24
C LYS A 52 -11.70 7.56 -10.86
N PRO A 53 -12.75 6.81 -11.26
CA PRO A 53 -12.75 5.36 -11.14
C PRO A 53 -11.58 4.75 -11.92
N ARG A 54 -10.93 3.74 -11.33
CA ARG A 54 -9.74 3.10 -11.92
C ARG A 54 -9.94 1.60 -12.02
N ARG A 55 -9.51 1.01 -13.13
CA ARG A 55 -9.40 -0.44 -13.34
C ARG A 55 -7.95 -0.80 -13.54
N LEU A 56 -7.48 -1.80 -12.81
CA LEU A 56 -6.13 -2.34 -12.92
C LEU A 56 -6.24 -3.74 -13.52
N LEU A 57 -5.54 -3.97 -14.63
CA LEU A 57 -5.48 -5.25 -15.33
C LEU A 57 -4.07 -5.82 -15.17
N PHE A 58 -3.91 -6.73 -14.22
CA PHE A 58 -2.64 -7.39 -13.93
C PHE A 58 -2.43 -8.60 -14.84
N ALA A 59 -1.29 -8.64 -15.51
CA ALA A 59 -0.87 -9.81 -16.29
C ALA A 59 -0.67 -11.03 -15.37
N ARG A 60 -1.26 -12.17 -15.75
CA ARG A 60 -1.05 -13.48 -15.12
C ARG A 60 -0.29 -14.39 -16.06
N THR A 61 0.64 -15.19 -15.54
CA THR A 61 1.32 -16.20 -16.35
C THR A 61 0.34 -17.32 -16.68
N GLY A 62 0.05 -17.53 -17.97
CA GLY A 62 -0.71 -18.69 -18.45
C GLY A 62 -2.23 -18.63 -18.22
N GLY A 63 -2.81 -17.45 -18.02
CA GLY A 63 -4.25 -17.30 -17.84
C GLY A 63 -4.77 -15.88 -18.07
N GLU A 64 -6.07 -15.70 -17.84
CA GLU A 64 -6.73 -14.41 -17.98
C GLU A 64 -6.12 -13.35 -17.04
N PRO A 65 -6.05 -12.08 -17.46
CA PRO A 65 -5.64 -10.99 -16.59
C PRO A 65 -6.50 -10.94 -15.33
N MET A 66 -5.87 -10.63 -14.20
CA MET A 66 -6.62 -10.31 -13.00
C MET A 66 -7.06 -8.85 -13.08
N GLU A 67 -8.37 -8.64 -12.95
CA GLU A 67 -8.94 -7.32 -12.83
C GLU A 67 -9.13 -6.91 -11.37
N LEU A 68 -8.73 -5.69 -11.04
CA LEU A 68 -9.04 -5.03 -9.78
C LEU A 68 -9.66 -3.66 -10.06
N ALA A 69 -10.84 -3.40 -9.51
CA ALA A 69 -11.50 -2.12 -9.61
C ALA A 69 -11.27 -1.30 -8.33
N ILE A 70 -10.78 -0.08 -8.48
CA ILE A 70 -10.80 0.96 -7.45
C ILE A 70 -12.05 1.79 -7.70
N ALA A 71 -13.16 1.32 -7.13
CA ALA A 71 -14.49 1.90 -7.30
C ALA A 71 -15.05 2.53 -6.02
N ASP A 72 -14.53 2.12 -4.86
CA ASP A 72 -14.87 2.75 -3.59
C ASP A 72 -14.44 4.22 -3.57
N ARG A 73 -15.26 5.08 -2.96
CA ARG A 73 -15.11 6.53 -3.01
C ARG A 73 -13.82 6.99 -2.32
N ASP A 74 -13.53 6.39 -1.16
CA ASP A 74 -12.34 6.72 -0.36
C ASP A 74 -11.09 6.14 -1.03
N ALA A 75 -11.16 4.89 -1.51
CA ALA A 75 -10.07 4.28 -2.27
C ALA A 75 -9.73 5.07 -3.54
N ALA A 76 -10.73 5.59 -4.25
CA ALA A 76 -10.53 6.43 -5.44
C ALA A 76 -9.89 7.78 -5.10
N ALA A 77 -10.32 8.43 -4.01
CA ALA A 77 -9.71 9.66 -3.52
C ALA A 77 -8.22 9.47 -3.16
N TRP A 78 -7.89 8.36 -2.50
CA TRP A 78 -6.51 8.06 -2.14
C TRP A 78 -5.65 7.70 -3.34
N ALA A 79 -6.21 6.93 -4.28
CA ALA A 79 -5.54 6.63 -5.53
C ALA A 79 -5.24 7.92 -6.31
N GLU A 80 -6.17 8.87 -6.39
CA GLU A 80 -5.98 10.18 -7.02
C GLU A 80 -4.86 11.00 -6.37
N ALA A 81 -4.82 11.04 -5.04
CA ALA A 81 -3.81 11.77 -4.29
C ALA A 81 -2.40 11.25 -4.60
N ILE A 82 -2.25 9.92 -4.61
CA ILE A 82 -0.99 9.26 -4.92
C ILE A 82 -0.64 9.42 -6.39
N ASP A 83 -1.61 9.31 -7.29
CA ASP A 83 -1.41 9.50 -8.72
C ASP A 83 -0.89 10.90 -9.04
N SER A 84 -1.50 11.92 -8.43
CA SER A 84 -1.09 13.33 -8.58
C SER A 84 0.30 13.61 -8.02
N ALA A 85 0.70 12.94 -6.93
CA ALA A 85 1.97 13.19 -6.26
C ALA A 85 3.13 12.33 -6.78
N ILE A 86 2.85 11.11 -7.25
CA ILE A 86 3.86 10.06 -7.49
C ILE A 86 3.70 9.40 -8.88
N GLY A 87 2.48 9.31 -9.39
CA GLY A 87 2.14 8.66 -10.66
C GLY A 87 1.90 7.15 -10.53
N LEU A 88 0.67 6.70 -10.81
CA LEU A 88 0.28 5.29 -10.84
C LEU A 88 0.65 4.59 -12.15
N ASP A 89 1.13 5.32 -13.15
CA ASP A 89 1.72 4.80 -14.38
C ASP A 89 3.14 4.21 -14.16
N THR A 90 3.68 4.34 -12.94
CA THR A 90 4.93 3.71 -12.53
C THR A 90 4.66 2.48 -11.65
N ILE A 91 5.51 1.45 -11.78
CA ILE A 91 5.45 0.25 -10.91
C ILE A 91 5.62 0.63 -9.43
N GLY A 92 6.46 1.62 -9.14
CA GLY A 92 6.70 2.11 -7.78
C GLY A 92 5.47 2.80 -7.18
N GLY A 93 4.87 3.74 -7.90
CA GLY A 93 3.66 4.45 -7.46
C GLY A 93 2.47 3.53 -7.33
N LEU A 94 2.27 2.61 -8.28
CA LEU A 94 1.22 1.60 -8.18
C LEU A 94 1.43 0.67 -6.97
N SER A 95 2.66 0.20 -6.75
CA SER A 95 2.99 -0.64 -5.60
C SER A 95 2.69 0.05 -4.27
N LEU A 96 3.05 1.32 -4.16
CA LEU A 96 2.80 2.14 -2.99
C LEU A 96 1.30 2.32 -2.74
N CYS A 97 0.54 2.64 -3.79
CA CYS A 97 -0.92 2.81 -3.71
C CYS A 97 -1.61 1.53 -3.24
N LEU A 98 -1.29 0.38 -3.84
CA LEU A 98 -1.94 -0.88 -3.46
C LEU A 98 -1.57 -1.33 -2.05
N ARG A 99 -0.33 -1.10 -1.61
CA ARG A 99 0.08 -1.39 -0.23
C ARG A 99 -0.64 -0.51 0.78
N LEU A 100 -0.87 0.76 0.46
CA LEU A 100 -1.69 1.63 1.31
C LEU A 100 -3.13 1.13 1.40
N LEU A 101 -3.77 0.82 0.27
CA LEU A 101 -5.14 0.33 0.24
C LEU A 101 -5.27 -1.03 0.96
N ALA A 102 -4.33 -1.94 0.74
CA ALA A 102 -4.28 -3.22 1.44
C ALA A 102 -4.05 -3.07 2.96
N LEU A 103 -3.27 -2.06 3.38
CA LEU A 103 -3.06 -1.76 4.80
C LEU A 103 -4.37 -1.33 5.46
N VAL A 104 -5.16 -0.49 4.79
CA VAL A 104 -6.43 0.00 5.35
C VAL A 104 -7.48 -1.09 5.36
N GLU A 105 -7.53 -1.90 4.31
CA GLU A 105 -8.37 -3.08 4.26
C GLU A 105 -8.09 -4.04 5.42
N VAL A 106 -6.81 -4.34 5.69
CA VAL A 106 -6.47 -5.27 6.78
C VAL A 106 -6.75 -4.65 8.15
N LEU A 107 -6.50 -3.36 8.34
CA LEU A 107 -6.86 -2.62 9.56
C LEU A 107 -8.37 -2.66 9.84
N GLY A 108 -9.20 -2.57 8.79
CA GLY A 108 -10.65 -2.61 8.91
C GLY A 108 -11.22 -4.00 9.24
N ARG A 109 -10.51 -5.08 8.91
CA ARG A 109 -11.02 -6.46 9.07
C ARG A 109 -10.35 -7.29 10.16
N ALA A 110 -9.19 -6.86 10.70
CA ALA A 110 -8.39 -7.65 11.63
C ALA A 110 -8.34 -7.01 13.04
N PRO A 111 -9.25 -7.37 13.96
CA PRO A 111 -9.38 -6.73 15.27
C PRO A 111 -8.13 -6.80 16.15
N TRP A 112 -7.27 -7.80 15.95
CA TRP A 112 -6.03 -7.96 16.71
C TRP A 112 -5.01 -6.84 16.44
N MET A 113 -5.18 -6.06 15.37
CA MET A 113 -4.29 -4.95 15.01
C MET A 113 -4.54 -3.68 15.83
N THR A 114 -5.54 -3.67 16.72
CA THR A 114 -5.92 -2.48 17.52
C THR A 114 -4.75 -1.91 18.34
N ALA A 115 -3.78 -2.75 18.75
CA ALA A 115 -2.58 -2.28 19.47
C ALA A 115 -1.49 -1.66 18.56
N LEU A 116 -1.67 -1.71 17.24
CA LEU A 116 -0.69 -1.26 16.23
C LEU A 116 -1.06 0.08 15.59
N PHE A 117 -2.13 0.71 16.06
CA PHE A 117 -2.48 2.07 15.70
C PHE A 117 -3.15 2.77 16.89
N ALA A 118 -3.03 4.09 16.94
CA ALA A 118 -3.72 4.91 17.93
C ALA A 118 -4.65 5.88 17.21
N VAL A 119 -5.90 5.97 17.67
CA VAL A 119 -6.82 7.00 17.21
C VAL A 119 -6.62 8.23 18.08
N THR A 120 -6.18 9.32 17.46
CA THR A 120 -5.93 10.62 18.11
C THR A 120 -6.88 11.68 17.55
N PRO A 121 -7.00 12.87 18.17
CA PRO A 121 -7.74 14.00 17.59
C PRO A 121 -7.19 14.46 16.24
N ALA A 122 -5.90 14.23 15.98
CA ALA A 122 -5.26 14.49 14.69
C ALA A 122 -5.43 13.33 13.69
N GLY A 123 -6.16 12.28 14.07
CA GLY A 123 -6.46 11.07 13.31
C GLY A 123 -5.62 9.86 13.73
N ILE A 124 -5.42 8.90 12.82
CA ILE A 124 -4.81 7.61 13.16
C ILE A 124 -3.29 7.66 13.00
N ASP A 125 -2.58 7.32 14.07
CA ASP A 125 -1.14 7.10 14.11
C ASP A 125 -0.84 5.60 13.93
N LEU A 126 0.03 5.27 12.99
CA LEU A 126 0.40 3.89 12.67
C LEU A 126 1.71 3.51 13.36
N HIS A 127 1.75 2.33 14.00
CA HIS A 127 2.95 1.84 14.65
C HIS A 127 4.08 1.59 13.62
N PRO A 128 5.35 1.97 13.88
CA PRO A 128 6.45 1.80 12.92
C PRO A 128 6.67 0.35 12.45
N ALA A 129 6.43 -0.63 13.32
CA ALA A 129 6.51 -2.05 12.96
C ALA A 129 5.44 -2.45 11.92
N LEU A 130 4.24 -1.87 12.01
CA LEU A 130 3.15 -2.09 11.04
C LEU A 130 3.54 -1.52 9.68
N LEU A 131 4.03 -0.28 9.65
CA LEU A 131 4.53 0.36 8.43
C LEU A 131 5.66 -0.45 7.79
N SER A 132 6.59 -0.95 8.61
CA SER A 132 7.72 -1.77 8.14
C SER A 132 7.25 -3.10 7.54
N ALA A 133 6.30 -3.77 8.17
CA ALA A 133 5.74 -5.01 7.67
C ALA A 133 4.96 -4.80 6.37
N ALA A 134 4.07 -3.81 6.31
CA ALA A 134 3.27 -3.50 5.12
C ALA A 134 4.12 -3.04 3.93
N ALA A 135 5.21 -2.31 4.19
CA ALA A 135 6.12 -1.85 3.14
C ALA A 135 6.88 -3.01 2.46
N ALA A 136 7.22 -4.05 3.22
CA ALA A 136 8.06 -5.17 2.76
C ALA A 136 7.28 -6.41 2.31
N MET A 137 6.14 -6.69 2.94
CA MET A 137 5.38 -7.91 2.67
C MET A 137 4.84 -7.93 1.23
N PRO A 138 4.94 -9.06 0.52
CA PRO A 138 4.27 -9.22 -0.77
C PRO A 138 2.75 -9.12 -0.61
N LEU A 139 2.09 -8.54 -1.61
CA LEU A 139 0.65 -8.66 -1.74
C LEU A 139 0.29 -10.06 -2.24
N ASP A 140 -0.92 -10.52 -1.94
CA ASP A 140 -1.47 -11.74 -2.52
C ASP A 140 -2.04 -11.49 -3.93
N GLY A 141 -2.57 -12.55 -4.54
CA GLY A 141 -3.21 -12.48 -5.85
C GLY A 141 -4.50 -11.69 -5.89
N GLY A 142 -4.99 -11.16 -4.76
CA GLY A 142 -6.08 -10.20 -4.66
C GLY A 142 -5.61 -8.77 -4.43
N ALA A 143 -4.29 -8.53 -4.46
CA ALA A 143 -3.66 -7.28 -4.04
C ALA A 143 -3.92 -6.92 -2.55
N ARG A 144 -4.05 -7.93 -1.68
CA ARG A 144 -4.26 -7.79 -0.22
C ARG A 144 -3.07 -8.31 0.56
N PHE A 145 -3.00 -7.96 1.85
CA PHE A 145 -2.06 -8.61 2.76
C PHE A 145 -2.65 -9.90 3.32
N ASP A 146 -1.85 -10.98 3.31
CA ASP A 146 -2.17 -12.19 4.06
C ASP A 146 -2.12 -11.90 5.57
N GLU A 147 -3.26 -11.99 6.23
CA GLU A 147 -3.38 -11.66 7.66
C GLU A 147 -2.50 -12.56 8.52
N THR A 148 -2.44 -13.86 8.19
CA THR A 148 -1.68 -14.84 8.98
C THR A 148 -0.19 -14.57 8.87
N GLY A 149 0.29 -14.26 7.67
CA GLY A 149 1.66 -13.81 7.41
C GLY A 149 1.98 -12.51 8.15
N LEU A 150 1.10 -11.51 8.08
CA LEU A 150 1.27 -10.22 8.74
C LEU A 150 1.35 -10.37 10.26
N ARG A 151 0.45 -11.16 10.86
CA ARG A 151 0.45 -11.47 12.29
C ARG A 151 1.74 -12.16 12.72
N ARG A 152 2.25 -13.10 11.93
CA ARG A 152 3.53 -13.79 12.22
C ARG A 152 4.72 -12.83 12.17
N LEU A 153 4.74 -11.89 11.22
CA LEU A 153 5.81 -10.88 11.14
C LEU A 153 5.80 -9.95 12.35
N LEU A 154 4.61 -9.52 12.79
CA LEU A 154 4.45 -8.56 13.88
C LEU A 154 4.56 -9.19 15.27
N SER A 155 4.39 -10.51 15.37
CA SER A 155 4.58 -11.26 16.63
C SER A 155 6.05 -11.63 16.88
N ARG A 156 6.94 -11.42 15.90
CA ARG A 156 8.38 -11.65 16.12
C ARG A 156 8.94 -10.55 17.00
N PRO A 157 9.75 -10.88 18.03
CA PRO A 157 10.51 -9.87 18.75
C PRO A 157 11.35 -9.08 17.74
N LEU A 158 11.14 -7.77 17.66
CA LEU A 158 12.07 -6.89 16.97
C LEU A 158 13.43 -7.06 17.66
N PRO A 159 14.55 -7.23 16.93
CA PRO A 159 15.85 -7.24 17.57
C PRO A 159 16.00 -5.92 18.34
N ALA A 160 16.22 -6.01 19.64
CA ALA A 160 16.58 -4.85 20.44
C ALA A 160 17.78 -4.20 19.76
N GLY A 161 17.65 -2.92 19.40
CA GLY A 161 18.75 -2.14 18.85
C GLY A 161 19.98 -2.34 19.75
N GLY A 162 21.10 -2.71 19.13
CA GLY A 162 22.31 -3.14 19.81
C GLY A 162 22.68 -2.18 20.94
N ASP A 163 22.78 -2.73 22.14
CA ASP A 163 23.33 -2.06 23.29
C ASP A 163 24.77 -1.61 22.94
N PRO A 164 25.14 -0.34 23.15
CA PRO A 164 26.52 0.08 22.98
C PRO A 164 27.39 -0.68 23.97
N SER A 165 28.29 -1.51 23.45
CA SER A 165 29.33 -2.16 24.27
C SER A 165 30.02 -1.12 25.16
N PRO A 166 29.92 -1.23 26.50
CA PRO A 166 30.76 -0.43 27.37
C PRO A 166 32.20 -0.95 27.27
N GLY A 167 33.11 0.01 27.24
CA GLY A 167 34.50 -0.17 26.85
C GLY A 167 35.25 -1.28 27.58
N ARG A 168 36.18 -1.90 26.82
CA ARG A 168 37.40 -2.48 27.39
C ARG A 168 38.08 -1.40 28.22
N ILE A 169 38.22 -1.65 29.51
CA ILE A 169 39.23 -1.01 30.35
C ILE A 169 40.36 -2.02 30.54
N ALA A 170 41.57 -1.46 30.47
CA ALA A 170 42.91 -2.05 30.47
C ALA A 170 43.11 -3.36 31.23
#